data_AF-A0A2G2FZ11-F1
#
_entry.id   AF-A0A2G2FZ11-F1
#
_cell.length_a   1.000
_cell.length_b   1.000
_cell.length_c   1.000
_cell.angle_alpha   90.00
_cell.angle_beta   90.00
_cell.angle_gamma   90.00
#
_symmetry.space_group_name_H-M   'P 1'
#
loop_
_entity.id
_entity.type
_entity.pdbx_description
1 polymer ?
#
loop_
_entity_poly.entity_id
_entity_poly.type
_entity_poly.pdbx_seq_one_letter_code
_entity_poly.pdbx_strand_id
1 'polypeptide(L)'
;MVKFNHFIPWSYIYEDAIWNLVISCPTCNLKKSDNLAPKACLSKIEKRNKEYNFNEYNKDIAEYYEKCQSAGFLTLDVEGCI
;
A
#
# COMPACT_ATOMS: atom_id res chain seq x y z
N MET A 1 6.17 4.75 -18.58
CA MET A 1 6.69 5.54 -17.46
C MET A 1 6.10 5.00 -16.17
N VAL A 2 6.91 4.53 -15.23
CA VAL A 2 6.45 4.07 -13.90
C VAL A 2 6.37 5.26 -12.94
N LYS A 3 5.52 5.18 -11.90
CA LYS A 3 5.36 6.24 -10.88
C LYS A 3 5.43 5.65 -9.48
N PHE A 4 5.79 6.49 -8.51
CA PHE A 4 5.60 6.19 -7.10
C PHE A 4 4.12 6.28 -6.75
N ASN A 5 3.65 5.35 -5.92
CA ASN A 5 2.30 5.27 -5.39
C ASN A 5 2.35 4.83 -3.93
N HIS A 6 1.30 5.10 -3.18
CA HIS A 6 1.17 4.67 -1.79
C HIS A 6 0.41 3.34 -1.71
N PHE A 7 0.96 2.39 -0.95
CA PHE A 7 0.32 1.11 -0.70
C PHE A 7 -0.93 1.29 0.17
N ILE A 8 -0.76 1.91 1.33
CA ILE A 8 -1.82 2.48 2.16
C ILE A 8 -2.21 3.84 1.58
N PRO A 9 -3.50 4.12 1.33
CA PRO A 9 -3.94 5.38 0.72
C PRO A 9 -3.37 6.61 1.43
N TRP A 10 -2.81 7.55 0.66
CA TRP A 10 -2.29 8.80 1.20
C TRP A 10 -3.39 9.58 1.93
N SER A 11 -4.62 9.52 1.42
CA SER A 11 -5.82 10.09 2.06
C SER A 11 -6.15 9.51 3.43
N TYR A 12 -5.53 8.39 3.83
CA TYR A 12 -5.63 7.83 5.18
C TYR A 12 -4.45 8.24 6.07
N ILE A 13 -3.22 8.19 5.54
CA ILE A 13 -2.00 8.28 6.35
C ILE A 13 -1.29 9.63 6.31
N TYR A 14 -1.57 10.44 5.29
CA TYR A 14 -1.06 11.79 5.10
C TYR A 14 0.48 11.92 5.17
N GLU A 15 1.22 10.91 4.68
CA GLU A 15 2.68 10.93 4.64
C GLU A 15 3.28 10.24 3.40
N ASP A 16 4.51 10.63 3.05
CA ASP A 16 5.28 10.14 1.90
C ASP A 16 6.51 9.33 2.31
N ALA A 17 6.34 8.43 3.29
CA ALA A 17 7.43 7.65 3.84
C ALA A 17 7.70 6.36 3.02
N ILE A 18 8.99 5.99 2.88
CA ILE A 18 9.45 4.89 2.00
C ILE A 18 8.78 3.55 2.33
N TRP A 19 8.49 3.30 3.60
CA TRP A 19 7.82 2.09 4.07
C TRP A 19 6.44 1.87 3.43
N ASN A 20 5.82 2.94 2.92
CA ASN A 20 4.51 2.94 2.27
C ASN A 20 4.55 3.21 0.74
N LEU A 21 5.73 3.49 0.15
CA LEU A 21 5.84 3.79 -1.28
C LEU A 21 6.09 2.54 -2.13
N VAL A 22 5.40 2.39 -3.26
CA VAL A 22 5.59 1.32 -4.25
C VAL A 22 5.74 1.91 -5.65
N ILE A 23 6.28 1.12 -6.58
CA ILE A 23 6.35 1.49 -8.00
C ILE A 23 5.15 0.86 -8.71
N SER A 24 4.36 1.69 -9.40
CA SER A 24 3.18 1.24 -10.15
C SER A 24 3.21 1.72 -11.60
N CYS A 25 2.49 1.00 -12.45
CA CYS A 25 2.23 1.44 -13.81
C CYS A 25 1.17 2.58 -13.80
N PRO A 26 1.13 3.49 -14.80
CA PRO A 26 0.19 4.62 -14.78
C PRO A 26 -1.27 4.20 -14.69
N THR A 27 -1.67 3.16 -15.43
CA THR A 27 -3.04 2.63 -15.41
C THR A 27 -3.35 1.93 -14.10
N CYS A 28 -2.38 1.22 -13.52
CA CYS A 28 -2.49 0.57 -12.23
C CYS A 28 -2.69 1.59 -11.10
N ASN A 29 -1.90 2.67 -11.12
CA ASN A 29 -2.01 3.79 -10.20
C ASN A 29 -3.41 4.42 -10.20
N LEU A 30 -3.93 4.69 -11.41
CA LEU A 30 -5.27 5.25 -11.59
C LEU A 30 -6.36 4.28 -11.15
N LYS A 31 -6.20 2.98 -11.43
CA LYS A 31 -7.14 1.93 -11.01
C LYS A 31 -7.16 1.77 -9.49
N LYS A 32 -6.00 1.87 -8.83
CA LYS A 32 -5.91 1.86 -7.36
C LYS A 32 -6.61 3.07 -6.77
N SER A 33 -6.27 4.28 -7.22
CA SER A 33 -6.79 5.52 -6.65
C SER A 33 -6.64 5.47 -5.11
N ASP A 34 -7.70 5.73 -4.35
CA ASP A 34 -7.73 5.65 -2.89
C ASP A 34 -8.05 4.24 -2.35
N ASN A 35 -8.24 3.23 -3.20
CA ASN A 35 -8.54 1.88 -2.74
C ASN A 35 -7.30 1.16 -2.19
N LEU A 36 -7.53 0.13 -1.39
CA LEU A 36 -6.51 -0.82 -0.95
C LEU A 36 -6.19 -1.82 -2.08
N ALA A 37 -4.91 -2.17 -2.21
CA ALA A 37 -4.49 -3.26 -3.08
C ALA A 37 -5.00 -4.62 -2.53
N PRO A 38 -5.11 -5.68 -3.34
CA PRO A 38 -5.49 -7.00 -2.86
C PRO A 38 -4.60 -7.49 -1.71
N LYS A 39 -5.18 -8.24 -0.75
CA LYS A 39 -4.46 -8.73 0.43
C LYS A 39 -3.22 -9.57 0.09
N ALA A 40 -3.22 -10.24 -1.07
CA ALA A 40 -2.06 -10.96 -1.60
C ALA A 40 -0.82 -10.08 -1.83
N CYS A 41 -0.99 -8.75 -1.90
CA CYS A 41 0.10 -7.78 -2.08
C CYS A 41 0.69 -7.29 -0.77
N LEU A 42 -0.04 -7.44 0.35
CA LEU A 42 0.41 -7.05 1.68
C LEU A 42 1.68 -7.82 2.06
N SER A 43 1.68 -9.14 1.86
CA SER A 43 2.85 -9.99 2.14
C SER A 43 4.10 -9.59 1.35
N LYS A 44 3.94 -9.05 0.14
CA LYS A 44 5.06 -8.58 -0.68
C LYS A 44 5.69 -7.31 -0.11
N ILE A 45 4.89 -6.33 0.30
CA ILE A 45 5.40 -5.07 0.86
C ILE A 45 5.93 -5.27 2.29
N GLU A 46 5.30 -6.12 3.10
CA GLU A 46 5.82 -6.51 4.42
C GLU A 46 7.20 -7.14 4.31
N LYS A 47 7.35 -8.12 3.39
CA LYS A 47 8.64 -8.78 3.14
C LYS A 47 9.69 -7.75 2.73
N ARG A 48 9.37 -6.87 1.78
CA ARG A 48 10.26 -5.79 1.34
C ARG A 48 10.68 -4.90 2.51
N ASN A 49 9.72 -4.44 3.34
CA ASN A 49 10.03 -3.54 4.45
C ASN A 49 10.98 -4.18 5.45
N LYS A 50 10.78 -5.47 5.72
CA LYS A 50 11.68 -6.25 6.56
C LYS A 50 13.07 -6.42 5.93
N GLU A 51 13.14 -6.75 4.64
CA GLU A 51 14.39 -7.01 3.93
C GLU A 51 15.29 -5.77 3.84
N TYR A 52 14.71 -4.60 3.59
CA TYR A 52 15.46 -3.34 3.46
C TYR A 52 15.46 -2.48 4.73
N ASN A 53 14.95 -3.00 5.85
CA ASN A 53 14.80 -2.27 7.11
C ASN A 53 14.06 -0.92 6.95
N PHE A 54 13.00 -0.92 6.14
CA PHE A 54 12.12 0.25 5.98
C PHE A 54 11.02 0.31 7.04
N ASN A 55 10.89 -0.70 7.92
CA ASN A 55 9.93 -0.61 9.02
C ASN A 55 10.28 0.61 9.89
N GLU A 56 9.32 1.50 10.07
CA GLU A 56 9.46 2.61 11.01
C GLU A 56 9.04 2.16 12.41
N TYR A 57 9.65 2.76 13.43
CA TYR A 57 9.30 2.48 14.83
C TYR A 57 7.79 2.70 15.03
N ASN A 58 7.09 1.67 15.52
CA ASN A 58 5.64 1.66 15.76
C ASN A 58 4.75 1.84 14.51
N LYS A 59 5.25 1.55 13.29
CA LYS A 59 4.42 1.52 12.08
C LYS A 59 4.44 0.14 11.44
N ASP A 60 3.38 -0.62 11.66
CA ASP A 60 3.14 -1.90 11.00
C ASP A 60 2.18 -1.71 9.82
N ILE A 61 2.65 -1.99 8.61
CA ILE A 61 1.86 -1.83 7.39
C ILE A 61 0.63 -2.75 7.36
N ALA A 62 0.67 -3.92 8.00
CA ALA A 62 -0.49 -4.79 8.11
C ALA A 62 -1.54 -4.21 9.05
N GLU A 63 -1.12 -3.64 10.17
CA GLU A 63 -2.03 -2.94 11.09
C GLU A 63 -2.72 -1.77 10.38
N TYR A 64 -1.98 -0.95 9.63
CA TYR A 64 -2.55 0.14 8.84
C TYR A 64 -3.51 -0.34 7.77
N TYR A 65 -3.22 -1.47 7.11
CA TYR A 65 -4.10 -2.07 6.11
C TYR A 65 -5.47 -2.44 6.70
N GLU A 66 -5.47 -3.16 7.82
CA GLU A 66 -6.72 -3.57 8.51
C GLU A 66 -7.48 -2.37 9.08
N LYS A 67 -6.78 -1.35 9.58
CA LYS A 67 -7.40 -0.09 10.02
C LYS A 67 -8.04 0.67 8.86
N CYS A 68 -7.41 0.73 7.68
CA CYS A 68 -8.01 1.34 6.50
C CYS A 68 -9.31 0.63 6.10
N GLN A 69 -9.35 -0.71 6.12
CA GLN A 69 -10.58 -1.46 5.85
C GLN A 69 -11.67 -1.10 6.85
N SER A 70 -11.32 -1.03 8.13
CA SER A 70 -12.24 -0.64 9.21
C SER A 70 -12.73 0.82 9.07
N ALA A 71 -11.93 1.69 8.45
CA ALA A 71 -12.30 3.07 8.13
C ALA A 71 -13.14 3.22 6.85
N GLY A 72 -13.50 2.12 6.18
CA GLY A 72 -14.38 2.11 5.02
C GLY A 72 -13.68 2.19 3.66
N PHE A 73 -12.35 2.09 3.62
CA PHE A 73 -11.62 2.01 2.35
C PHE A 73 -11.84 0.65 1.69
N LEU A 74 -12.20 0.66 0.40
CA LEU A 74 -12.49 -0.57 -0.33
C LEU A 74 -11.19 -1.27 -0.75
N THR A 75 -11.20 -2.60 -0.73
CA THR A 75 -10.14 -3.42 -1.32
C THR A 75 -10.50 -3.77 -2.75
N LEU A 76 -9.55 -3.62 -3.67
CA LEU A 76 -9.78 -3.99 -5.07
C LEU A 76 -9.86 -5.51 -5.22
N ASP A 77 -10.90 -5.95 -5.93
CA ASP A 77 -11.10 -7.34 -6.33
C ASP A 77 -10.46 -7.57 -7.71
N VAL A 78 -9.14 -7.71 -7.72
CA VAL A 78 -8.36 -7.96 -8.94
C VAL A 78 -7.33 -9.06 -8.68
N GLU A 79 -7.06 -9.88 -9.69
CA GLU A 79 -5.95 -10.83 -9.63
C GLU A 79 -4.61 -10.08 -9.68
N GLY A 80 -3.73 -10.39 -8.73
CA GLY A 80 -2.36 -9.88 -8.69
C GLY A 80 -2.21 -8.50 -8.04
N CYS A 81 -0.99 -7.96 -8.12
CA CYS A 81 -0.66 -6.65 -7.55
C CYS A 81 -0.67 -5.58 -8.64
N ILE A 82 -1.26 -4.44 -8.28
CA ILE A 82 -1.48 -3.25 -9.11
C ILE A 82 -0.64 -2.09 -8.59
#